data_AF-A0A947RQH1-F1
#
_entry.id   AF-A0A947RQH1-F1
#
_cell.length_a   1.000
_cell.length_b   1.000
_cell.length_c   1.000
_cell.angle_alpha   90.00
_cell.angle_beta   90.00
_cell.angle_gamma   90.00
#
_symmetry.space_group_name_H-M   'P 1'
#
loop_
_entity.id
_entity.type
_entity.pdbx_description
1 polymer ?
#
loop_
_entity_poly.entity_id
_entity_poly.type
_entity_poly.pdbx_seq_one_letter_code
_entity_poly.pdbx_strand_id
1 'polypeptide(L)'
;MRSLLLWLFVLACFATTAAANEYLWCFNADEVRAEVDPATAEVTVSHAAALYNCCPDPITYDVQFGDETLFVVEHVAADPPCDCNCCFDLGVKIHDVPPGLWWIGFSWRDEETGEWIEWHGEIVVPDMGQGYAGGEIEPESSGCLSATAVEEPASEQLTWSALKTCYR
;
A
#
# COMPACT_ATOMS: atom_id res chain seq x y z
N MET A 1 -35.65 54.88 -32.24
CA MET A 1 -34.29 54.94 -31.68
C MET A 1 -34.25 54.07 -30.43
N ARG A 2 -33.42 53.00 -30.48
CA ARG A 2 -32.57 52.39 -29.42
C ARG A 2 -33.13 52.32 -27.98
N SER A 3 -33.08 51.22 -27.23
CA SER A 3 -32.22 50.03 -27.28
C SER A 3 -32.90 48.89 -26.52
N LEU A 4 -32.93 47.69 -27.11
CA LEU A 4 -33.08 46.44 -26.36
C LEU A 4 -31.75 46.16 -25.65
N LEU A 5 -31.73 46.14 -24.32
CA LEU A 5 -30.63 45.58 -23.55
C LEU A 5 -30.79 44.06 -23.50
N LEU A 6 -29.92 43.37 -24.24
CA LEU A 6 -29.81 41.93 -24.28
C LEU A 6 -28.88 41.45 -23.16
N TRP A 7 -29.35 40.40 -22.50
CA TRP A 7 -28.76 39.60 -21.44
C TRP A 7 -27.31 39.14 -21.66
N LEU A 8 -26.55 39.04 -20.56
CA LEU A 8 -25.53 38.00 -20.37
C LEU A 8 -25.29 37.82 -18.86
N PHE A 9 -26.10 36.96 -18.23
CA PHE A 9 -25.75 36.37 -16.94
C PHE A 9 -24.74 35.25 -17.21
N VAL A 10 -23.45 35.55 -17.00
CA VAL A 10 -22.40 34.53 -17.00
C VAL A 10 -22.52 33.77 -15.67
N LEU A 11 -23.26 32.67 -15.68
CA LEU A 11 -23.29 31.73 -14.56
C LEU A 11 -21.98 30.93 -14.61
N ALA A 12 -20.95 31.40 -13.92
CA ALA A 12 -19.72 30.63 -13.73
C ALA A 12 -20.03 29.47 -12.75
N CYS A 13 -20.32 28.29 -13.29
CA CYS A 13 -20.26 27.05 -12.52
C CYS A 13 -18.79 26.79 -12.16
N PHE A 14 -18.37 27.26 -10.98
CA PHE A 14 -17.18 26.73 -10.32
C PHE A 14 -17.52 25.30 -9.89
N ALA A 15 -17.29 24.34 -10.77
CA ALA A 15 -17.22 22.94 -10.38
C ALA A 15 -15.99 22.81 -9.46
N THR A 16 -16.23 22.73 -8.16
CA THR A 16 -15.20 22.35 -7.20
C THR A 16 -14.78 20.93 -7.52
N THR A 17 -13.56 20.78 -8.04
CA THR A 17 -12.88 19.48 -8.20
C THR A 17 -12.56 18.92 -6.82
N ALA A 18 -13.53 18.29 -6.17
CA ALA A 18 -13.30 17.44 -5.01
C ALA A 18 -12.82 16.07 -5.51
N ALA A 19 -11.56 15.98 -5.93
CA ALA A 19 -10.92 14.74 -6.34
C ALA A 19 -9.46 14.69 -5.86
N ALA A 20 -9.19 15.24 -4.67
CA ALA A 20 -7.86 15.30 -4.12
C ALA A 20 -7.90 15.06 -2.61
N ASN A 21 -8.38 13.89 -2.16
CA ASN A 21 -8.02 13.39 -0.84
C ASN A 21 -8.29 11.90 -0.53
N GLU A 22 -8.54 11.04 -1.52
CA GLU A 22 -9.01 9.67 -1.21
C GLU A 22 -7.89 8.73 -0.70
N TYR A 23 -6.61 9.12 -0.80
CA TYR A 23 -5.47 8.23 -0.48
C TYR A 23 -4.62 8.70 0.72
N LEU A 24 -5.07 9.68 1.50
CA LEU A 24 -4.27 10.24 2.60
C LEU A 24 -3.92 9.20 3.68
N TRP A 25 -4.73 8.13 3.78
CA TRP A 25 -4.56 7.11 4.81
C TRP A 25 -3.36 6.19 4.55
N CYS A 26 -3.02 5.88 3.29
CA CYS A 26 -1.91 4.98 2.98
C CYS A 26 -0.56 5.68 2.85
N PHE A 27 -0.56 7.01 2.67
CA PHE A 27 0.67 7.82 2.54
C PHE A 27 1.62 7.73 3.75
N ASN A 28 1.12 7.36 4.92
CA ASN A 28 1.93 7.20 6.14
C ASN A 28 1.87 5.77 6.71
N ALA A 29 1.26 4.83 5.99
CA ALA A 29 1.05 3.47 6.46
C ALA A 29 2.04 2.46 5.88
N ASP A 30 2.81 2.85 4.85
CA ASP A 30 3.84 2.05 4.17
C ASP A 30 4.69 1.23 5.17
N GLU A 31 4.35 -0.05 5.32
CA GLU A 31 4.83 -0.90 6.40
C GLU A 31 5.21 -2.29 5.89
N VAL A 32 6.41 -2.73 6.23
CA VAL A 32 6.89 -4.08 5.92
C VAL A 32 6.93 -4.93 7.18
N ARG A 33 6.47 -6.17 7.08
CA ARG A 33 6.50 -7.18 8.15
C ARG A 33 6.89 -8.55 7.62
N ALA A 34 7.45 -9.37 8.51
CA ALA A 34 7.69 -10.78 8.26
C ALA A 34 7.12 -11.61 9.41
N GLU A 35 6.36 -12.64 9.09
CA GLU A 35 5.66 -13.50 10.05
C GLU A 35 5.82 -14.98 9.67
N VAL A 36 5.69 -15.85 10.67
CA VAL A 36 5.74 -17.31 10.49
C VAL A 36 4.42 -17.90 10.96
N ASP A 37 3.74 -18.65 10.09
CA ASP A 37 2.58 -19.43 10.50
C ASP A 37 3.03 -20.61 11.37
N PRO A 38 2.63 -20.68 12.65
CA PRO A 38 3.07 -21.73 13.56
C PRO A 38 2.49 -23.12 13.23
N ALA A 39 1.44 -23.20 12.40
CA ALA A 39 0.81 -24.45 12.00
C ALA A 39 1.44 -25.05 10.75
N THR A 40 2.00 -24.24 9.86
CA THR A 40 2.55 -24.67 8.56
C THR A 40 4.05 -24.40 8.39
N ALA A 41 4.66 -23.61 9.28
CA ALA A 41 6.02 -23.07 9.16
C ALA A 41 6.26 -22.21 7.89
N GLU A 42 5.18 -21.75 7.26
CA GLU A 42 5.23 -20.82 6.14
C GLU A 42 5.70 -19.44 6.59
N VAL A 43 6.62 -18.85 5.84
CA VAL A 43 7.08 -17.48 6.06
C VAL A 43 6.30 -16.56 5.13
N THR A 44 5.64 -15.54 5.69
CA THR A 44 5.02 -14.47 4.91
C THR A 44 5.81 -13.19 5.11
N VAL A 45 6.24 -12.56 4.02
CA VAL A 45 6.77 -11.18 4.04
C VAL A 45 5.74 -10.29 3.36
N SER A 46 5.20 -9.32 4.08
CA SER A 46 4.12 -8.44 3.62
C SER A 46 4.59 -6.99 3.56
N HIS A 47 4.18 -6.28 2.52
CA HIS A 47 4.36 -4.86 2.32
C HIS A 47 2.97 -4.21 2.23
N ALA A 48 2.50 -3.70 3.36
CA ALA A 48 1.17 -3.12 3.52
C ALA A 48 1.14 -1.66 3.07
N ALA A 49 0.01 -1.25 2.50
CA ALA A 49 -0.22 0.12 2.05
C ALA A 49 0.83 0.64 1.05
N ALA A 50 1.42 -0.23 0.24
CA ALA A 50 2.41 0.10 -0.77
C ALA A 50 1.81 1.10 -1.79
N LEU A 51 2.38 2.30 -1.83
CA LEU A 51 1.93 3.42 -2.65
C LEU A 51 2.64 3.42 -4.00
N TYR A 52 2.00 4.02 -5.02
CA TYR A 52 2.55 4.19 -6.37
C TYR A 52 2.77 2.91 -7.19
N ASN A 53 2.12 1.81 -6.81
CA ASN A 53 2.03 0.63 -7.65
C ASN A 53 1.03 0.88 -8.80
N CYS A 54 1.51 1.47 -9.89
CA CYS A 54 0.69 1.83 -11.04
C CYS A 54 0.45 0.62 -11.95
N CYS A 55 -0.73 0.01 -11.86
CA CYS A 55 -1.08 -1.22 -12.60
C CYS A 55 0.01 -2.30 -12.48
N PRO A 56 0.26 -2.77 -11.25
CA PRO A 56 1.36 -3.69 -11.02
C PRO A 56 0.96 -5.07 -11.57
N ASP A 57 1.36 -5.36 -12.81
CA ASP A 57 1.11 -6.65 -13.46
C ASP A 57 2.24 -7.01 -14.43
N PRO A 58 3.12 -7.97 -14.08
CA PRO A 58 3.13 -8.72 -12.82
C PRO A 58 3.87 -8.00 -11.68
N ILE A 59 3.46 -8.29 -10.44
CA ILE A 59 4.32 -8.14 -9.26
C ILE A 59 5.08 -9.45 -9.12
N THR A 60 6.39 -9.36 -9.00
CA THR A 60 7.25 -10.53 -8.84
C THR A 60 8.21 -10.32 -7.69
N TYR A 61 8.63 -11.43 -7.08
CA TYR A 61 9.58 -11.43 -5.98
C TYR A 61 10.78 -12.30 -6.33
N ASP A 62 11.98 -11.77 -6.12
CA ASP A 62 13.21 -12.57 -6.11
C ASP A 62 13.56 -12.91 -4.66
N VAL A 63 13.63 -14.20 -4.34
CA VAL A 63 13.99 -14.69 -3.00
C VAL A 63 15.34 -15.37 -3.04
N GLN A 64 16.24 -14.96 -2.15
CA GLN A 64 17.60 -15.47 -2.05
C GLN A 64 17.86 -15.99 -0.63
N PHE A 65 18.35 -17.23 -0.55
CA PHE A 65 18.74 -17.88 0.70
C PHE A 65 20.26 -17.77 0.89
N GLY A 66 20.68 -17.15 2.00
CA GLY A 66 22.02 -17.24 2.56
C GLY A 66 22.10 -18.29 3.68
N ASP A 67 23.17 -18.23 4.47
CA ASP A 67 23.36 -19.16 5.61
C ASP A 67 22.35 -18.91 6.75
N GLU A 68 22.10 -17.63 7.06
CA GLU A 68 21.15 -17.19 8.12
C GLU A 68 20.30 -15.99 7.65
N THR A 69 20.30 -15.72 6.34
CA THR A 69 19.63 -14.56 5.74
C THR A 69 18.66 -15.01 4.66
N LEU A 70 17.45 -14.49 4.71
CA LEU A 70 16.46 -14.62 3.65
C LEU A 70 16.23 -13.23 3.08
N PHE A 71 16.67 -13.00 1.85
CA PHE A 71 16.55 -11.70 1.19
C PHE A 71 15.47 -11.76 0.13
N VAL A 72 14.54 -10.80 0.17
CA VAL A 72 13.39 -10.69 -0.72
C VAL A 72 13.48 -9.36 -1.44
N VAL A 73 13.39 -9.38 -2.77
CA VAL A 73 13.33 -8.17 -3.60
C VAL A 73 11.98 -8.12 -4.30
N GLU A 74 11.23 -7.05 -4.06
CA GLU A 74 10.00 -6.77 -4.77
C GLU A 74 10.28 -6.08 -6.11
N HIS A 75 9.65 -6.58 -7.16
CA HIS A 75 9.67 -5.99 -8.49
C HIS A 75 8.26 -5.69 -8.95
N VAL A 76 8.05 -4.44 -9.34
CA VAL A 76 6.80 -3.97 -9.91
C VAL A 76 7.04 -3.55 -11.35
N ALA A 77 6.43 -4.26 -12.29
CA ALA A 77 6.39 -3.84 -13.68
C ALA A 77 5.31 -2.76 -13.84
N ALA A 78 5.70 -1.55 -14.25
CA ALA A 78 4.76 -0.50 -14.62
C ALA A 78 4.79 -0.29 -16.14
N ASP A 79 3.67 -0.58 -16.81
CA ASP A 79 3.48 -0.28 -18.24
C ASP A 79 2.60 0.97 -18.41
N PRO A 80 3.15 2.11 -18.89
CA PRO A 80 2.35 3.31 -19.13
C PRO A 80 1.45 3.17 -20.37
N PRO A 81 0.26 3.82 -20.40
CA PRO A 81 -0.28 4.77 -19.41
C PRO A 81 -1.27 4.12 -18.42
N CYS A 82 -0.97 4.18 -17.12
CA CYS A 82 -1.85 3.72 -16.03
C CYS A 82 -1.98 4.78 -14.93
N ASP A 83 -3.14 4.83 -14.27
CA ASP A 83 -3.42 5.79 -13.20
C ASP A 83 -2.86 5.29 -11.86
N CYS A 84 -1.83 5.99 -11.36
CA CYS A 84 -1.10 5.71 -10.12
C CYS A 84 -1.86 6.12 -8.84
N ASN A 85 -3.11 5.72 -8.69
CA ASN A 85 -3.99 6.24 -7.64
C ASN A 85 -4.51 5.13 -6.73
N CYS A 86 -3.75 4.11 -6.36
CA CYS A 86 -4.20 3.26 -5.26
C CYS A 86 -3.08 2.60 -4.48
N CYS A 87 -3.45 2.21 -3.26
CA CYS A 87 -2.60 1.50 -2.33
C CYS A 87 -2.83 0.00 -2.51
N PHE A 88 -1.80 -0.79 -2.28
CA PHE A 88 -1.86 -2.24 -2.36
C PHE A 88 -1.34 -2.83 -1.05
N ASP A 89 -1.89 -3.96 -0.64
CA ASP A 89 -1.21 -4.84 0.29
C ASP A 89 -0.58 -5.94 -0.55
N LEU A 90 0.75 -5.98 -0.50
CA LEU A 90 1.57 -6.89 -1.25
C LEU A 90 2.22 -7.89 -0.32
N GLY A 91 2.61 -9.03 -0.85
CA GLY A 91 3.35 -9.98 -0.07
C GLY A 91 3.81 -11.18 -0.85
N VAL A 92 4.62 -11.98 -0.16
CA VAL A 92 5.14 -13.22 -0.67
C VAL A 92 5.13 -14.27 0.42
N LYS A 93 4.59 -15.44 0.08
CA LYS A 93 4.69 -16.64 0.90
C LYS A 93 5.87 -17.47 0.43
N ILE A 94 6.64 -17.94 1.41
CA ILE A 94 7.85 -18.72 1.19
C ILE A 94 7.66 -20.02 1.98
N HIS A 95 7.43 -21.10 1.25
CA HIS A 95 7.24 -22.44 1.84
C HIS A 95 8.58 -23.16 2.02
N ASP A 96 8.62 -24.22 2.84
CA ASP A 96 9.83 -25.05 3.01
C ASP A 96 11.10 -24.25 3.41
N VAL A 97 10.93 -23.21 4.23
CA VAL A 97 12.04 -22.50 4.87
C VAL A 97 12.63 -23.40 5.96
N PRO A 98 13.96 -23.63 5.97
CA PRO A 98 14.59 -24.46 6.98
C PRO A 98 14.37 -23.91 8.39
N PRO A 99 14.22 -24.79 9.40
CA PRO A 99 14.06 -24.34 10.78
C PRO A 99 15.31 -23.61 11.28
N GLY A 100 15.10 -22.50 12.00
CA GLY A 100 16.19 -21.66 12.48
C GLY A 100 15.79 -20.21 12.75
N LEU A 101 16.74 -19.44 13.26
CA LEU A 101 16.66 -17.98 13.32
C LEU A 101 17.11 -17.41 11.97
N TRP A 102 16.29 -16.54 11.39
CA TRP A 102 16.57 -15.92 10.10
C TRP A 102 16.55 -14.40 10.20
N TRP A 103 17.54 -13.77 9.58
CA TRP A 103 17.55 -12.35 9.28
C TRP A 103 16.83 -12.13 7.95
N ILE A 104 15.72 -11.40 8.00
CA ILE A 104 14.96 -11.04 6.81
C ILE A 104 15.43 -9.69 6.32
N GLY A 105 15.80 -9.62 5.04
CA GLY A 105 15.92 -8.37 4.32
C GLY A 105 14.83 -8.30 3.26
N PHE A 106 14.16 -7.16 3.16
CA PHE A 106 13.15 -6.89 2.15
C PHE A 106 13.50 -5.58 1.45
N SER A 107 13.58 -5.59 0.12
CA SER A 107 13.93 -4.41 -0.66
C SER A 107 12.91 -4.14 -1.76
N TRP A 108 12.54 -2.87 -1.90
CA TRP A 108 11.67 -2.39 -2.98
C TRP A 108 12.22 -1.08 -3.54
N ARG A 109 11.76 -0.71 -4.72
CA ARG A 109 12.13 0.55 -5.36
C ARG A 109 11.04 1.58 -5.09
N ASP A 110 11.42 2.70 -4.51
CA ASP A 110 10.55 3.85 -4.35
C ASP A 110 10.37 4.50 -5.73
N GLU A 111 9.14 4.51 -6.25
CA GLU A 111 8.88 5.00 -7.61
C GLU A 111 8.87 6.54 -7.72
N GLU A 112 8.74 7.26 -6.60
CA GLU A 112 8.78 8.73 -6.60
C GLU A 112 10.23 9.25 -6.73
N THR A 113 11.14 8.65 -5.96
CA THR A 113 12.56 9.02 -5.87
C THR A 113 13.44 8.20 -6.80
N GLY A 114 13.00 6.99 -7.15
CA GLY A 114 13.76 5.99 -7.89
C GLY A 114 14.82 5.26 -7.05
N GLU A 115 14.89 5.51 -5.75
CA GLU A 115 15.85 4.90 -4.82
C GLU A 115 15.39 3.51 -4.36
N TRP A 116 16.33 2.67 -3.96
CA TRP A 116 16.02 1.39 -3.31
C TRP A 116 15.89 1.62 -1.81
N ILE A 117 14.76 1.18 -1.25
CA ILE A 117 14.52 1.16 0.18
C ILE A 117 14.71 -0.28 0.68
N GLU A 118 15.18 -0.42 1.92
CA GLU A 118 15.38 -1.70 2.56
C GLU A 118 14.77 -1.71 3.96
N TRP A 119 14.07 -2.78 4.27
CA TRP A 119 13.60 -3.13 5.60
C TRP A 119 14.31 -4.40 6.08
N HIS A 120 14.53 -4.50 7.39
CA HIS A 120 15.13 -5.67 8.03
C HIS A 120 14.32 -6.13 9.24
N GLY A 121 14.25 -7.44 9.44
CA GLY A 121 13.59 -8.05 10.59
C GLY A 121 14.19 -9.41 10.95
N GLU A 122 13.69 -9.99 12.03
CA GLU A 122 14.09 -11.32 12.51
C GLU A 122 12.86 -12.21 12.64
N ILE A 123 12.97 -13.47 12.21
CA ILE A 123 11.94 -14.48 12.42
C ILE A 123 12.55 -15.79 12.92
N VAL A 124 11.74 -16.58 13.63
CA VAL A 124 12.10 -17.93 14.06
C VAL A 124 11.19 -18.92 13.36
N VAL A 125 11.77 -19.75 12.51
CA VAL A 125 11.04 -20.81 11.79
C VAL A 125 11.10 -22.09 12.61
N PRO A 126 9.96 -22.65 13.05
CA PRO A 126 9.93 -23.87 13.84
C PRO A 126 10.28 -25.09 12.98
N ASP A 127 10.80 -26.13 13.61
CA ASP A 127 11.01 -27.43 12.97
C ASP A 127 9.69 -28.21 12.93
N MET A 128 9.07 -28.28 11.75
CA MET A 128 7.88 -29.07 11.45
C MET A 128 8.21 -30.26 10.53
N GLY A 129 9.49 -30.55 10.31
CA GLY A 129 9.95 -31.57 9.36
C GLY A 129 9.90 -31.11 7.90
N GLN A 130 9.77 -29.80 7.63
CA GLN A 130 9.89 -29.25 6.28
C GLN A 130 11.31 -29.40 5.73
N GLY A 131 11.42 -29.70 4.43
CA GLY A 131 12.71 -29.92 3.76
C GLY A 131 13.39 -28.63 3.33
N TYR A 132 14.65 -28.72 2.86
CA TYR A 132 15.33 -27.61 2.18
C TYR A 132 14.93 -27.62 0.70
N ALA A 133 13.78 -27.04 0.34
CA ALA A 133 13.34 -26.93 -1.05
C ALA A 133 13.70 -25.58 -1.70
N GLY A 134 14.30 -24.65 -0.94
CA GLY A 134 14.71 -23.35 -1.45
C GLY A 134 13.56 -22.36 -1.65
N GLY A 135 12.45 -22.54 -0.93
CA GLY A 135 11.31 -21.64 -1.02
C GLY A 135 10.46 -21.90 -2.26
N GLU A 136 9.29 -22.52 -2.13
CA GLU A 136 8.24 -22.23 -3.13
C GLU A 136 7.70 -20.83 -2.83
N ILE A 137 7.60 -19.99 -3.86
CA ILE A 137 7.27 -18.58 -3.76
C ILE A 137 5.86 -18.39 -4.32
N GLU A 138 4.93 -17.94 -3.47
CA GLU A 138 3.57 -17.58 -3.89
C GLU A 138 3.36 -16.08 -3.66
N PRO A 139 3.36 -15.25 -4.72
CA PRO A 139 3.05 -13.82 -4.62
C PRO A 139 1.59 -13.60 -4.23
N GLU A 140 1.34 -12.63 -3.36
CA GLU A 140 0.01 -12.17 -2.96
C GLU A 140 -0.17 -10.69 -3.23
N SER A 141 -1.37 -10.31 -3.65
CA SER A 141 -1.76 -8.92 -3.80
C SER A 141 -3.25 -8.76 -3.49
N SER A 142 -3.60 -7.76 -2.69
CA SER A 142 -4.99 -7.39 -2.44
C SER A 142 -5.67 -6.73 -3.64
N GLY A 143 -4.93 -6.48 -4.72
CA GLY A 143 -5.35 -5.62 -5.81
C GLY A 143 -5.44 -4.16 -5.36
N CYS A 144 -6.04 -3.33 -6.21
CA CYS A 144 -6.21 -1.91 -5.91
C CYS A 144 -7.18 -1.78 -4.73
N LEU A 145 -6.65 -1.47 -3.54
CA LEU A 145 -7.45 -1.12 -2.39
C LEU A 145 -8.09 0.23 -2.72
N SER A 146 -9.28 0.21 -3.32
CA SER A 146 -10.14 1.38 -3.33
C SER A 146 -10.18 1.89 -1.90
N ALA A 147 -10.07 3.20 -1.67
CA ALA A 147 -10.18 3.76 -0.35
C ALA A 147 -11.53 3.33 0.26
N THR A 148 -11.54 2.20 0.96
CA THR A 148 -12.69 1.76 1.73
C THR A 148 -12.79 2.83 2.78
N ALA A 149 -13.75 3.73 2.60
CA ALA A 149 -13.92 4.92 3.40
C ALA A 149 -13.65 4.56 4.85
N VAL A 150 -12.53 5.05 5.38
CA VAL A 150 -12.33 5.09 6.83
C VAL A 150 -13.60 5.72 7.35
N GLU A 151 -14.40 4.99 8.14
CA GLU A 151 -15.56 5.59 8.78
C GLU A 151 -15.03 6.83 9.49
N GLU A 152 -15.37 8.01 8.98
CA GLU A 152 -14.90 9.25 9.57
C GLU A 152 -15.25 9.16 11.06
N PRO A 153 -14.31 9.41 11.99
CA PRO A 153 -14.68 9.52 13.38
C PRO A 153 -15.77 10.58 13.40
N ALA A 154 -16.98 10.19 13.83
CA ALA A 154 -18.19 10.98 13.67
C ALA A 154 -17.84 12.44 13.92
N SER A 155 -17.78 13.23 12.85
CA SER A 155 -17.43 14.64 12.99
C SER A 155 -18.35 15.17 14.07
N GLU A 156 -17.79 15.74 15.14
CA GLU A 156 -18.60 16.47 16.10
C GLU A 156 -19.32 17.52 15.25
N GLN A 157 -20.56 17.23 14.89
CA GLN A 157 -21.38 18.15 14.13
C GLN A 157 -21.45 19.37 15.02
N LEU A 158 -20.70 20.42 14.66
CA LEU A 158 -20.80 21.72 15.28
C LEU A 158 -22.24 22.15 15.05
N THR A 159 -23.06 21.90 16.07
CA THR A 159 -24.46 22.29 16.04
C THR A 159 -24.50 23.80 15.81
N TRP A 160 -25.52 24.29 15.11
CA TRP A 160 -25.73 25.73 14.92
C TRP A 160 -25.68 26.53 16.25
N SER A 161 -25.90 25.87 17.38
CA SER A 161 -25.70 26.38 18.73
C SER A 161 -24.24 26.70 19.09
N ALA A 162 -23.27 25.86 18.70
CA ALA A 162 -21.85 26.09 18.95
C ALA A 162 -21.31 27.27 18.14
N LEU A 163 -21.74 27.42 16.87
CA LEU A 163 -21.37 28.53 15.99
C LEU A 163 -21.89 29.90 16.48
N LYS A 164 -23.06 29.94 17.14
CA LYS A 164 -23.62 31.21 17.66
C LYS A 164 -22.85 31.82 18.83
N THR A 165 -22.02 31.04 19.52
CA THR A 165 -21.23 31.50 20.66
C THR A 165 -19.96 32.26 20.23
N CYS A 166 -19.44 32.02 19.03
CA CYS A 166 -18.25 32.70 18.51
C CYS A 166 -18.52 34.08 17.87
N TYR A 167 -19.79 34.46 17.67
CA TYR A 167 -20.20 35.74 17.07
C TYR A 167 -20.92 36.68 18.07
N ARG A 168 -20.58 36.59 19.36
CA ARG A 168 -20.99 37.58 20.39
C ARG A 168 -19.80 38.30 20.96
#